data_AF-A0A2N2GA36-F1
#
_entry.id   AF-A0A2N2GA36-F1
#
_cell.length_a   1.000
_cell.length_b   1.000
_cell.length_c   1.000
_cell.angle_alpha   90.00
_cell.angle_beta   90.00
_cell.angle_gamma   90.00
#
_symmetry.space_group_name_H-M   'P 1'
#
loop_
_entity.id
_entity.type
_entity.pdbx_description
1 polymer ?
#
loop_
_entity_poly.entity_id
_entity_poly.type
_entity_poly.pdbx_seq_one_letter_code
_entity_poly.pdbx_strand_id
1 'polypeptide(L)'
;MKTRLYSHFFLTFLASIFVFMTPPLMTQAAEPDPAIYLLIDTSGSMLMDIAGTTNTWGDGSSEHPGVNGTSSRFYIAKEAIKSVLNSYGEVRWGMARFQQRSGLNYLCSCSSAIPNNTAGCGGYGGLWASLDACRLCDMMQDYPDYDEPATNLDRVCINYAGGILDGCVDPISNTALTGADILVTLGANNVANIVKWINHAETDSNEGGYLVGQLPGAQPDPELRATGGTPLGGSLQTIYNQLSATDIHADTLRGCRPYTVIVLTDGAESCNTNPVTVATSLRSVPDNLSTCTINSQCPTNSWCSGGKCRYDVKTHVIAFAVAPNEYINCHQIGVAGGAGGAISAQNQAELVAAMAEIIADSIVTELCNGLDDDCDTAIDEDFPEKGLACDNGLLGACYRTGTFQCSTDQTSVQCSAPYISPVAETCNGIDDNCNGLIDDGLTCPTPGPEMCNGLD
;
A
#
# COMPACT_ATOMS: atom_id res chain seq x y z
N MET A 1 -21.30 -46.68 27.85
CA MET A 1 -21.94 -46.84 29.18
C MET A 1 -21.13 -47.80 30.06
N LYS A 2 -20.41 -47.29 31.08
CA LYS A 2 -20.33 -47.82 32.47
C LYS A 2 -19.19 -47.13 33.22
N THR A 3 -19.57 -46.49 34.32
CA THR A 3 -18.82 -45.54 35.15
C THR A 3 -18.09 -46.20 36.33
N ARG A 4 -17.26 -45.36 37.00
CA ARG A 4 -16.69 -45.40 38.39
C ARG A 4 -15.20 -45.80 38.50
N LEU A 5 -14.40 -45.25 39.43
CA LEU A 5 -14.65 -44.25 40.49
C LEU A 5 -13.40 -43.37 40.77
N TYR A 6 -13.56 -42.26 41.51
CA TYR A 6 -12.50 -41.40 42.06
C TYR A 6 -11.98 -41.93 43.42
N SER A 7 -10.70 -41.70 43.75
CA SER A 7 -10.27 -41.06 45.02
C SER A 7 -8.76 -40.76 45.05
N HIS A 8 -8.34 -39.83 45.92
CA HIS A 8 -7.00 -39.24 46.01
C HIS A 8 -5.91 -40.16 46.61
N PHE A 9 -4.65 -39.84 46.28
CA PHE A 9 -3.56 -39.88 47.26
C PHE A 9 -2.60 -38.68 47.07
N PHE A 10 -2.31 -37.98 48.16
CA PHE A 10 -1.39 -36.84 48.21
C PHE A 10 0.05 -37.37 48.41
N LEU A 11 1.04 -36.82 47.70
CA LEU A 11 2.42 -36.80 48.20
C LEU A 11 3.17 -35.56 47.71
N THR A 12 3.87 -34.93 48.64
CA THR A 12 4.56 -33.63 48.49
C THR A 12 5.91 -33.75 47.79
N PHE A 13 6.27 -32.74 46.99
CA PHE A 13 7.66 -32.50 46.60
C PHE A 13 8.03 -31.01 46.82
N LEU A 14 9.25 -30.74 47.28
CA LEU A 14 9.70 -29.39 47.59
C LEU A 14 9.93 -28.59 46.30
N ALA A 15 9.38 -27.36 46.27
CA ALA A 15 9.72 -26.38 45.24
C ALA A 15 10.87 -25.48 45.75
N SER A 16 12.08 -25.68 45.21
CA SER A 16 13.17 -24.72 45.38
C SER A 16 12.90 -23.49 44.51
N ILE A 17 12.82 -22.32 45.13
CA ILE A 17 12.59 -21.05 44.42
C ILE A 17 13.89 -20.64 43.73
N PHE A 18 14.02 -20.96 42.44
CA PHE A 18 14.92 -20.25 41.54
C PHE A 18 14.18 -19.02 41.00
N VAL A 19 14.60 -17.84 41.44
CA VAL A 19 14.17 -16.58 40.82
C VAL A 19 14.90 -16.46 39.48
N PHE A 20 14.26 -16.91 38.40
CA PHE A 20 14.62 -16.46 37.07
C PHE A 20 14.29 -14.96 36.99
N MET A 21 15.32 -14.12 37.14
CA MET A 21 15.27 -12.78 36.58
C MET A 21 15.18 -12.96 35.07
N THR A 22 13.97 -12.86 34.52
CA THR A 22 13.83 -12.56 33.10
C THR A 22 14.62 -11.28 32.84
N PRO A 23 15.57 -11.24 31.88
CA PRO A 23 16.09 -9.96 31.44
C PRO A 23 14.89 -9.09 31.02
N PRO A 24 14.92 -7.78 31.24
CA PRO A 24 13.88 -6.93 30.67
C PRO A 24 13.84 -7.21 29.17
N LEU A 25 12.63 -7.40 28.63
CA LEU A 25 12.44 -7.14 27.21
C LEU A 25 12.94 -5.70 27.01
N MET A 26 14.05 -5.53 26.32
CA MET A 26 14.26 -4.28 25.62
C MET A 26 13.10 -4.24 24.63
N THR A 27 12.18 -3.31 24.84
CA THR A 27 11.35 -2.82 23.75
C THR A 27 12.34 -2.27 22.73
N GLN A 28 12.62 -3.05 21.69
CA GLN A 28 13.07 -2.54 20.40
C GLN A 28 12.20 -1.33 20.10
N ALA A 29 12.79 -0.18 19.76
CA ALA A 29 11.96 0.95 19.44
C ALA A 29 11.14 0.58 18.19
N ALA A 30 9.93 1.10 18.11
CA ALA A 30 9.02 0.68 17.05
C ALA A 30 9.47 1.31 15.73
N GLU A 31 9.98 0.48 14.82
CA GLU A 31 10.26 0.79 13.42
C GLU A 31 9.14 1.68 12.84
N PRO A 32 9.47 2.79 12.14
CA PRO A 32 8.49 3.77 11.72
C PRO A 32 7.60 3.21 10.62
N ASP A 33 6.39 2.80 11.02
CA ASP A 33 5.38 2.27 10.12
C ASP A 33 5.16 3.17 8.88
N PRO A 34 5.04 2.65 7.65
CA PRO A 34 4.92 3.50 6.48
C PRO A 34 3.63 4.32 6.46
N ALA A 35 3.68 5.53 5.89
CA ALA A 35 2.50 6.35 5.62
C ALA A 35 2.09 6.23 4.15
N ILE A 36 0.97 5.54 3.89
CA ILE A 36 0.52 5.20 2.54
C ILE A 36 -0.83 5.85 2.23
N TYR A 37 -0.83 6.79 1.28
CA TYR A 37 -2.06 7.30 0.66
C TYR A 37 -2.51 6.37 -0.48
N LEU A 38 -3.70 5.80 -0.37
CA LEU A 38 -4.34 5.04 -1.42
C LEU A 38 -5.29 5.95 -2.23
N LEU A 39 -4.91 6.25 -3.46
CA LEU A 39 -5.76 6.91 -4.45
C LEU A 39 -6.47 5.84 -5.29
N ILE A 40 -7.78 5.75 -5.13
CA ILE A 40 -8.61 4.73 -5.78
C ILE A 40 -9.31 5.34 -7.00
N ASP A 41 -9.05 4.77 -8.16
CA ASP A 41 -9.81 5.05 -9.37
C ASP A 41 -11.28 4.72 -9.14
N THR A 42 -12.07 5.77 -9.31
CA THR A 42 -13.50 5.83 -9.09
C THR A 42 -14.17 6.40 -10.35
N SER A 43 -13.53 6.26 -11.51
CA SER A 43 -14.11 6.60 -12.82
C SER A 43 -15.04 5.50 -13.33
N GLY A 44 -15.86 5.82 -14.33
CA GLY A 44 -16.85 4.88 -14.88
C GLY A 44 -16.25 3.64 -15.57
N SER A 45 -14.97 3.64 -15.97
CA SER A 45 -14.31 2.47 -16.57
C SER A 45 -14.16 1.31 -15.59
N MET A 46 -13.98 1.61 -14.30
CA MET A 46 -13.88 0.60 -13.24
C MET A 46 -15.13 -0.28 -13.10
N LEU A 47 -16.27 0.10 -13.70
CA LEU A 47 -17.50 -0.69 -13.74
C LEU A 47 -17.57 -1.68 -14.91
N MET A 48 -16.54 -1.71 -15.75
CA MET A 48 -16.32 -2.79 -16.72
C MET A 48 -15.87 -4.07 -16.01
N ASP A 49 -16.10 -5.21 -16.65
CA ASP A 49 -15.44 -6.47 -16.31
C ASP A 49 -13.91 -6.38 -16.50
N ILE A 50 -13.16 -7.32 -15.92
CA ILE A 50 -11.69 -7.41 -16.12
C ILE A 50 -11.33 -7.35 -17.60
N ALA A 51 -12.07 -8.06 -18.45
CA ALA A 51 -11.81 -8.12 -19.90
C ALA A 51 -12.05 -6.78 -20.64
N GLY A 52 -12.71 -5.79 -20.01
CA GLY A 52 -13.07 -4.52 -20.66
C GLY A 52 -14.14 -4.68 -21.74
N THR A 53 -14.89 -5.78 -21.73
CA THR A 53 -15.87 -6.14 -22.77
C THR A 53 -17.31 -5.85 -22.37
N THR A 54 -17.61 -5.94 -21.08
CA THR A 54 -18.98 -5.84 -20.55
C THR A 54 -19.02 -4.81 -19.44
N ASN A 55 -19.87 -3.79 -19.57
CA ASN A 55 -20.19 -2.93 -18.44
C ASN A 55 -21.15 -3.67 -17.51
N THR A 56 -20.87 -3.67 -16.21
CA THR A 56 -21.68 -4.35 -15.19
C THR A 56 -22.79 -3.46 -14.62
N TRP A 57 -22.75 -2.15 -14.86
CA TRP A 57 -23.76 -1.15 -14.44
C TRP A 57 -24.02 -1.11 -12.92
N GLY A 58 -23.06 -1.57 -12.11
CA GLY A 58 -23.13 -1.54 -10.64
C GLY A 58 -21.86 -2.07 -10.01
N ASP A 59 -21.63 -1.75 -8.74
CA ASP A 59 -20.37 -2.03 -8.03
C ASP A 59 -20.38 -3.33 -7.23
N GLY A 60 -21.45 -4.13 -7.32
CA GLY A 60 -21.61 -5.39 -6.60
C GLY A 60 -22.04 -5.23 -5.13
N SER A 61 -22.27 -4.00 -4.65
CA SER A 61 -22.88 -3.73 -3.34
C SER A 61 -24.32 -4.25 -3.24
N SER A 62 -24.84 -4.38 -2.02
CA SER A 62 -26.21 -4.89 -1.81
C SER A 62 -27.29 -3.94 -2.35
N GLU A 63 -26.98 -2.64 -2.34
CA GLU A 63 -27.78 -1.51 -2.78
C GLU A 63 -27.68 -1.33 -4.30
N HIS A 64 -26.51 -1.63 -4.89
CA HIS A 64 -26.21 -1.39 -6.30
C HIS A 64 -25.48 -2.59 -6.97
N PRO A 65 -26.10 -3.78 -6.97
CA PRO A 65 -25.44 -5.03 -7.39
C PRO A 65 -25.12 -5.10 -8.89
N GLY A 66 -25.77 -4.26 -9.71
CA GLY A 66 -25.63 -4.25 -11.17
C GLY A 66 -26.04 -5.57 -11.84
N VAL A 67 -25.65 -5.71 -13.10
CA VAL A 67 -25.67 -6.99 -13.83
C VAL A 67 -24.30 -7.63 -13.64
N ASN A 68 -24.20 -8.55 -12.69
CA ASN A 68 -22.94 -9.21 -12.30
C ASN A 68 -21.86 -8.22 -11.80
N GLY A 69 -22.24 -7.19 -11.02
CA GLY A 69 -21.33 -6.16 -10.50
C GLY A 69 -20.16 -6.70 -9.68
N THR A 70 -20.28 -7.91 -9.11
CA THR A 70 -19.19 -8.64 -8.45
C THR A 70 -18.05 -9.05 -9.38
N SER A 71 -18.23 -8.99 -10.70
CA SER A 71 -17.15 -9.15 -11.69
C SER A 71 -16.56 -7.84 -12.20
N SER A 72 -17.02 -6.69 -11.70
CA SER A 72 -16.47 -5.38 -12.06
C SER A 72 -15.03 -5.23 -11.54
N ARG A 73 -14.21 -4.46 -12.25
CA ARG A 73 -12.88 -4.08 -11.78
C ARG A 73 -12.97 -3.41 -10.40
N PHE A 74 -13.99 -2.57 -10.19
CA PHE A 74 -14.23 -1.85 -8.95
C PHE A 74 -14.54 -2.76 -7.75
N TYR A 75 -15.41 -3.76 -7.89
CA TYR A 75 -15.68 -4.74 -6.83
C TYR A 75 -14.41 -5.52 -6.47
N ILE A 76 -13.68 -5.97 -7.48
CA ILE A 76 -12.43 -6.73 -7.30
C ILE A 76 -11.36 -5.87 -6.61
N ALA A 77 -11.28 -4.59 -6.95
CA ALA A 77 -10.41 -3.62 -6.29
C ALA A 77 -10.75 -3.46 -4.79
N LYS A 78 -12.02 -3.26 -4.44
CA LYS A 78 -12.49 -3.18 -3.05
C LYS A 78 -12.09 -4.42 -2.24
N GLU A 79 -12.34 -5.62 -2.78
CA GLU A 79 -11.99 -6.88 -2.12
C GLU A 79 -10.48 -7.09 -1.98
N ALA A 80 -9.66 -6.67 -2.95
CA ALA A 80 -8.20 -6.71 -2.82
C ALA A 80 -7.70 -5.75 -1.73
N ILE A 81 -8.17 -4.50 -1.72
CA ILE A 81 -7.81 -3.49 -0.71
C ILE A 81 -8.18 -4.01 0.69
N LYS A 82 -9.39 -4.53 0.86
CA LYS A 82 -9.87 -5.13 2.11
C LYS A 82 -9.01 -6.31 2.57
N SER A 83 -8.53 -7.16 1.65
CA SER A 83 -7.60 -8.24 1.99
C SER A 83 -6.26 -7.72 2.50
N VAL A 84 -5.74 -6.64 1.89
CA VAL A 84 -4.46 -6.03 2.26
C VAL A 84 -4.56 -5.30 3.61
N LEU A 85 -5.59 -4.48 3.82
CA LEU A 85 -5.79 -3.73 5.06
C LEU A 85 -5.94 -4.64 6.30
N ASN A 86 -6.57 -5.81 6.13
CA ASN A 86 -6.68 -6.81 7.21
C ASN A 86 -5.37 -7.58 7.48
N SER A 87 -4.39 -7.50 6.58
CA SER A 87 -3.10 -8.20 6.68
C SER A 87 -1.99 -7.27 7.20
N TYR A 88 -2.03 -5.98 6.87
CA TYR A 88 -1.01 -4.97 7.20
C TYR A 88 -1.56 -3.92 8.16
N GLY A 89 -1.85 -4.35 9.39
CA GLY A 89 -2.50 -3.52 10.41
C GLY A 89 -1.61 -2.42 11.02
N GLU A 90 -0.29 -2.49 10.81
CA GLU A 90 0.67 -1.53 11.37
C GLU A 90 0.84 -0.28 10.51
N VAL A 91 0.44 -0.31 9.24
CA VAL A 91 0.60 0.79 8.27
C VAL A 91 -0.36 1.96 8.56
N ARG A 92 0.12 3.20 8.45
CA ARG A 92 -0.73 4.41 8.42
C ARG A 92 -1.33 4.61 7.05
N TRP A 93 -2.62 4.34 6.95
CA TRP A 93 -3.35 4.54 5.70
C TRP A 93 -3.88 5.97 5.56
N GLY A 94 -4.04 6.41 4.33
CA GLY A 94 -4.90 7.52 3.93
C GLY A 94 -5.68 7.06 2.71
N MET A 95 -6.89 7.57 2.49
CA MET A 95 -7.70 7.21 1.33
C MET A 95 -8.26 8.43 0.64
N ALA A 96 -8.08 8.44 -0.68
CA ALA A 96 -8.62 9.44 -1.59
C ALA A 96 -9.35 8.75 -2.75
N ARG A 97 -10.41 9.39 -3.23
CA ARG A 97 -11.13 9.03 -4.46
C ARG A 97 -11.22 10.25 -5.37
N PHE A 98 -11.68 10.09 -6.60
CA PHE A 98 -11.97 11.21 -7.49
C PHE A 98 -13.11 12.09 -6.94
N GLN A 99 -13.04 13.39 -7.20
CA GLN A 99 -13.95 14.37 -6.61
C GLN A 99 -15.40 14.15 -7.06
N GLN A 100 -16.34 14.06 -6.10
CA GLN A 100 -17.77 13.92 -6.37
C GLN A 100 -18.57 14.97 -5.59
N ARG A 101 -19.16 15.94 -6.31
CA ARG A 101 -19.90 17.09 -5.73
C ARG A 101 -21.40 16.90 -5.61
N SER A 102 -21.96 15.92 -6.32
CA SER A 102 -23.40 15.66 -6.34
C SER A 102 -23.68 14.26 -5.80
N GLY A 103 -24.83 14.08 -5.15
CA GLY A 103 -25.31 12.77 -4.74
C GLY A 103 -25.55 11.86 -5.94
N LEU A 104 -25.40 10.55 -5.74
CA LEU A 104 -25.32 9.51 -6.78
C LEU A 104 -26.59 9.37 -7.65
N ASN A 105 -27.67 10.04 -7.26
CA ASN A 105 -29.04 9.79 -7.71
C ASN A 105 -29.51 10.66 -8.90
N TYR A 106 -28.59 11.31 -9.64
CA TYR A 106 -28.95 12.44 -10.52
C TYR A 106 -28.42 12.41 -11.95
N LEU A 107 -28.16 11.22 -12.50
CA LEU A 107 -27.93 11.08 -13.93
C LEU A 107 -28.67 9.86 -14.47
N CYS A 108 -29.00 9.88 -15.75
CA CYS A 108 -29.15 8.68 -16.56
C CYS A 108 -28.61 8.91 -17.98
N SER A 109 -27.82 7.96 -18.51
CA SER A 109 -27.20 8.08 -19.83
C SER A 109 -28.17 7.65 -20.92
N CYS A 110 -28.90 8.60 -21.50
CA CYS A 110 -29.82 8.34 -22.60
C CYS A 110 -29.06 8.24 -23.93
N SER A 111 -28.11 7.29 -23.99
CA SER A 111 -27.33 6.99 -25.18
C SER A 111 -28.19 6.29 -26.22
N SER A 112 -28.36 6.92 -27.38
CA SER A 112 -28.96 6.30 -28.57
C SER A 112 -28.07 5.22 -29.21
N ALA A 113 -26.92 4.92 -28.60
CA ALA A 113 -25.98 3.87 -29.01
C ALA A 113 -26.09 2.59 -28.17
N ILE A 114 -27.23 2.30 -27.55
CA ILE A 114 -27.59 0.90 -27.27
C ILE A 114 -27.71 0.21 -28.64
N PRO A 115 -26.90 -0.81 -28.95
CA PRO A 115 -27.15 -1.65 -30.11
C PRO A 115 -28.48 -2.36 -29.86
N ASN A 116 -29.50 -1.95 -30.62
CA ASN A 116 -30.82 -2.60 -30.61
C ASN A 116 -30.66 -4.13 -30.66
N ASN A 117 -31.59 -4.85 -30.03
CA ASN A 117 -31.64 -6.32 -30.01
C ASN A 117 -30.58 -6.99 -29.10
N THR A 118 -30.89 -7.04 -27.80
CA THR A 118 -31.19 -8.37 -27.23
C THR A 118 -32.68 -8.65 -27.44
N ALA A 119 -33.02 -9.55 -28.37
CA ALA A 119 -34.41 -9.90 -28.68
C ALA A 119 -35.24 -10.54 -27.55
N GLY A 120 -34.77 -11.05 -26.39
CA GLY A 120 -33.41 -11.30 -25.88
C GLY A 120 -33.20 -10.80 -24.44
N CYS A 121 -34.15 -10.07 -23.88
CA CYS A 121 -34.50 -10.13 -22.44
C CYS A 121 -35.08 -11.52 -22.05
N GLY A 122 -34.60 -12.59 -22.69
CA GLY A 122 -35.22 -13.91 -22.74
C GLY A 122 -34.82 -14.78 -21.57
N GLY A 123 -35.39 -14.53 -20.39
CA GLY A 123 -35.11 -15.33 -19.20
C GLY A 123 -36.18 -15.29 -18.09
N TYR A 124 -36.90 -14.19 -17.94
CA TYR A 124 -37.82 -14.01 -16.80
C TYR A 124 -39.30 -14.15 -17.20
N GLY A 125 -39.78 -15.40 -17.17
CA GLY A 125 -41.21 -15.68 -17.13
C GLY A 125 -41.74 -15.54 -15.70
N GLY A 126 -42.83 -14.82 -15.47
CA GLY A 126 -43.30 -14.62 -14.09
C GLY A 126 -44.49 -13.70 -13.80
N LEU A 127 -45.35 -13.38 -14.79
CA LEU A 127 -46.66 -12.72 -14.61
C LEU A 127 -46.67 -11.27 -14.04
N TRP A 128 -47.26 -10.34 -14.80
CA TRP A 128 -47.69 -8.98 -14.41
C TRP A 128 -46.65 -7.85 -14.31
N ALA A 129 -45.75 -7.70 -15.31
CA ALA A 129 -45.03 -6.45 -15.54
C ALA A 129 -45.23 -5.94 -16.97
N SER A 130 -45.84 -4.76 -17.12
CA SER A 130 -46.09 -4.10 -18.40
C SER A 130 -44.99 -3.12 -18.78
N LEU A 131 -44.32 -3.38 -19.91
CA LEU A 131 -43.73 -2.43 -20.87
C LEU A 131 -42.69 -1.36 -20.41
N ASP A 132 -42.42 -1.14 -19.13
CA ASP A 132 -41.46 -0.09 -18.68
C ASP A 132 -39.98 -0.54 -18.63
N ALA A 133 -39.72 -1.85 -18.71
CA ALA A 133 -38.42 -2.44 -18.36
C ALA A 133 -37.23 -2.14 -19.30
N CYS A 134 -37.43 -1.40 -20.41
CA CYS A 134 -36.37 -1.05 -21.37
C CYS A 134 -36.23 0.46 -21.63
N ARG A 135 -36.86 1.32 -20.80
CA ARG A 135 -36.73 2.79 -20.88
C ARG A 135 -36.46 3.41 -19.51
N LEU A 136 -35.35 3.02 -18.87
CA LEU A 136 -34.84 3.72 -17.69
C LEU A 136 -34.04 4.96 -18.11
N CYS A 137 -34.72 5.90 -18.77
CA CYS A 137 -34.15 7.16 -19.20
C CYS A 137 -35.26 8.16 -19.57
N ASP A 138 -36.32 8.21 -18.75
CA ASP A 138 -37.26 9.32 -18.83
C ASP A 138 -36.73 10.51 -18.02
N MET A 139 -36.97 11.70 -18.54
CA MET A 139 -36.28 12.90 -18.10
C MET A 139 -37.02 13.55 -16.94
N MET A 140 -36.28 13.87 -15.87
CA MET A 140 -36.74 14.83 -14.89
C MET A 140 -36.71 16.24 -15.52
N GLN A 141 -37.76 16.57 -16.28
CA GLN A 141 -38.15 17.96 -16.54
C GLN A 141 -39.25 18.35 -15.55
N ASP A 142 -39.26 19.62 -15.15
CA ASP A 142 -40.30 20.24 -14.33
C ASP A 142 -41.67 20.23 -15.04
N TYR A 143 -42.35 19.09 -15.02
CA TYR A 143 -43.78 18.97 -15.29
C TYR A 143 -44.46 18.32 -14.09
N PRO A 144 -45.50 18.94 -13.51
CA PRO A 144 -46.34 18.25 -12.54
C PRO A 144 -47.10 17.16 -13.29
N ASP A 145 -46.72 15.90 -13.07
CA ASP A 145 -47.57 14.78 -13.45
C ASP A 145 -48.89 14.89 -12.65
N TYR A 146 -50.00 14.95 -13.40
CA TYR A 146 -51.33 15.20 -12.85
C TYR A 146 -52.14 13.90 -12.72
N ASP A 147 -51.62 12.75 -13.18
CA ASP A 147 -52.44 11.55 -13.42
C ASP A 147 -52.26 10.41 -12.39
N GLU A 148 -51.32 10.47 -11.43
CA GLU A 148 -51.16 9.44 -10.38
C GLU A 148 -51.25 9.98 -8.93
N PRO A 149 -52.40 9.83 -8.25
CA PRO A 149 -52.56 10.28 -6.87
C PRO A 149 -51.91 9.34 -5.84
N ALA A 150 -50.74 9.77 -5.34
CA ALA A 150 -50.20 9.47 -4.00
C ALA A 150 -49.50 8.12 -3.73
N THR A 151 -49.10 7.34 -4.74
CA THR A 151 -48.21 6.17 -4.52
C THR A 151 -47.13 5.99 -5.59
N ASN A 152 -46.15 6.89 -5.66
CA ASN A 152 -44.87 6.61 -6.31
C ASN A 152 -43.72 7.07 -5.42
N LEU A 153 -42.89 6.11 -4.99
CA LEU A 153 -41.51 6.38 -4.60
C LEU A 153 -40.75 6.54 -5.91
N ASP A 154 -40.24 7.73 -6.20
CA ASP A 154 -39.50 8.00 -7.43
C ASP A 154 -38.36 6.98 -7.58
N ARG A 155 -38.46 6.13 -8.61
CA ARG A 155 -37.42 5.16 -8.92
C ARG A 155 -36.26 5.90 -9.58
N VAL A 156 -35.37 6.36 -8.72
CA VAL A 156 -34.10 6.96 -9.07
C VAL A 156 -33.38 6.10 -10.11
N CYS A 157 -33.27 6.64 -11.33
CA CYS A 157 -32.32 6.13 -12.30
C CYS A 157 -30.92 6.58 -11.88
N ILE A 158 -30.03 5.64 -11.58
CA ILE A 158 -28.63 5.93 -11.27
C ILE A 158 -27.77 5.57 -12.48
N ASN A 159 -27.08 6.57 -13.02
CA ASN A 159 -26.13 6.38 -14.10
C ASN A 159 -24.79 5.86 -13.61
N TYR A 160 -24.70 4.54 -13.46
CA TYR A 160 -23.41 3.86 -13.37
C TYR A 160 -22.57 4.00 -14.65
N ALA A 161 -23.14 4.46 -15.78
CA ALA A 161 -22.42 4.56 -17.04
C ALA A 161 -22.88 5.72 -17.95
N GLY A 162 -22.72 6.94 -17.43
CA GLY A 162 -22.31 8.06 -18.27
C GLY A 162 -20.79 8.04 -18.24
N GLY A 163 -20.14 7.03 -18.84
CA GLY A 163 -20.24 6.75 -20.27
C GLY A 163 -19.09 7.49 -20.96
N ILE A 164 -18.89 7.32 -22.26
CA ILE A 164 -17.82 8.02 -23.01
C ILE A 164 -18.24 9.48 -23.30
N LEU A 165 -18.76 10.17 -22.28
CA LEU A 165 -19.13 11.59 -22.28
C LEU A 165 -18.15 12.40 -21.43
N ASP A 166 -16.86 12.10 -21.60
CA ASP A 166 -15.79 13.09 -21.89
C ASP A 166 -15.77 14.37 -21.01
N GLY A 167 -16.10 14.20 -19.73
CA GLY A 167 -16.47 15.32 -18.87
C GLY A 167 -15.99 15.14 -17.44
N CYS A 168 -14.85 15.76 -17.12
CA CYS A 168 -14.43 15.95 -15.74
C CYS A 168 -15.07 17.21 -15.17
N VAL A 169 -16.40 17.21 -15.22
CA VAL A 169 -17.30 18.28 -14.81
C VAL A 169 -18.48 17.66 -14.07
N ASP A 170 -18.98 18.37 -13.07
CA ASP A 170 -20.18 18.00 -12.36
C ASP A 170 -21.38 18.19 -13.30
N PRO A 171 -22.23 17.17 -13.48
CA PRO A 171 -23.25 17.18 -14.52
C PRO A 171 -24.40 18.17 -14.27
N ILE A 172 -24.56 18.66 -13.04
CA ILE A 172 -25.65 19.56 -12.63
C ILE A 172 -25.17 21.02 -12.69
N SER A 173 -23.99 21.28 -12.12
CA SER A 173 -23.41 22.61 -11.97
C SER A 173 -22.43 23.00 -13.07
N ASN A 174 -22.04 22.05 -13.93
CA ASN A 174 -20.99 22.17 -14.94
C ASN A 174 -19.64 22.66 -14.36
N THR A 175 -19.38 22.41 -13.07
CA THR A 175 -18.13 22.80 -12.41
C THR A 175 -17.08 21.71 -12.56
N ALA A 176 -15.82 22.06 -12.81
CA ALA A 176 -14.75 21.08 -13.01
C ALA A 176 -14.58 20.14 -11.78
N LEU A 177 -14.57 18.84 -12.05
CA LEU A 177 -14.26 17.74 -11.13
C LEU A 177 -12.86 17.20 -11.45
N THR A 178 -11.86 18.06 -11.30
CA THR A 178 -10.46 17.74 -11.61
C THR A 178 -9.65 17.31 -10.39
N GLY A 179 -10.20 17.38 -9.17
CA GLY A 179 -9.52 17.01 -7.93
C GLY A 179 -9.88 15.62 -7.40
N ALA A 180 -9.48 15.37 -6.15
CA ALA A 180 -9.93 14.24 -5.33
C ALA A 180 -10.77 14.72 -4.13
N ASP A 181 -11.51 13.79 -3.54
CA ASP A 181 -12.01 13.92 -2.17
C ASP A 181 -11.08 13.11 -1.26
N ILE A 182 -10.50 13.75 -0.22
CA ILE A 182 -9.79 13.03 0.85
C ILE A 182 -10.84 12.47 1.81
N LEU A 183 -11.00 11.15 1.82
CA LEU A 183 -12.00 10.43 2.62
C LEU A 183 -11.48 10.09 4.02
N VAL A 184 -10.19 9.72 4.08
CA VAL A 184 -9.47 9.40 5.30
C VAL A 184 -8.10 10.05 5.22
N THR A 185 -7.79 10.94 6.17
CA THR A 185 -6.46 11.57 6.30
C THR A 185 -5.46 10.61 6.92
N LEU A 186 -4.16 10.80 6.66
CA LEU A 186 -3.11 9.97 7.25
C LEU A 186 -3.16 10.00 8.79
N GLY A 187 -3.39 8.85 9.40
CA GLY A 187 -3.60 8.72 10.84
C GLY A 187 -3.34 7.30 11.32
N ALA A 188 -2.94 7.15 12.58
CA ALA A 188 -2.76 5.83 13.18
C ALA A 188 -4.10 5.09 13.29
N ASN A 189 -4.10 3.78 13.01
CA ASN A 189 -5.22 2.86 13.26
C ASN A 189 -6.56 3.24 12.59
N ASN A 190 -6.52 3.87 11.42
CA ASN A 190 -7.72 4.30 10.68
C ASN A 190 -8.26 3.26 9.67
N VAL A 191 -7.76 2.01 9.68
CA VAL A 191 -8.27 0.90 8.87
C VAL A 191 -9.80 0.75 8.99
N ALA A 192 -10.34 0.86 10.20
CA ALA A 192 -11.79 0.79 10.43
C ALA A 192 -12.57 1.89 9.68
N ASN A 193 -12.00 3.10 9.55
CA ASN A 193 -12.62 4.19 8.80
C ASN A 193 -12.57 3.93 7.29
N ILE A 194 -11.52 3.25 6.79
CA ILE A 194 -11.41 2.88 5.37
C ILE A 194 -12.36 1.72 5.02
N VAL A 195 -12.46 0.71 5.89
CA VAL A 195 -13.31 -0.47 5.67
C VAL A 195 -14.79 -0.10 5.50
N LYS A 196 -15.29 0.96 6.17
CA LYS A 196 -16.63 1.53 5.94
C LYS A 196 -16.93 1.84 4.47
N TRP A 197 -15.91 2.22 3.70
CA TRP A 197 -16.06 2.61 2.29
C TRP A 197 -15.89 1.46 1.29
N ILE A 198 -15.54 0.24 1.75
CA ILE A 198 -15.27 -0.93 0.90
C ILE A 198 -15.86 -2.23 1.47
N ASN A 199 -16.94 -2.10 2.26
CA ASN A 199 -17.61 -3.23 2.91
C ASN A 199 -18.70 -3.86 2.01
N HIS A 200 -19.06 -3.21 0.89
CA HIS A 200 -20.14 -3.54 -0.06
C HIS A 200 -21.57 -3.34 0.48
N ALA A 201 -21.75 -2.55 1.55
CA ALA A 201 -23.06 -2.30 2.16
C ALA A 201 -23.11 -0.96 2.92
N GLU A 202 -24.19 -0.20 2.72
CA GLU A 202 -24.50 0.96 3.56
C GLU A 202 -25.10 0.41 4.88
N THR A 203 -24.24 0.04 5.84
CA THR A 203 -24.61 -0.96 6.86
C THR A 203 -25.55 -0.50 7.96
N ASP A 204 -25.76 0.80 8.16
CA ASP A 204 -26.55 1.30 9.30
C ASP A 204 -27.99 1.68 8.94
N SER A 205 -28.93 1.08 9.67
CA SER A 205 -30.38 1.23 9.44
C SER A 205 -31.04 2.28 10.34
N ASN A 206 -30.26 2.87 11.27
CA ASN A 206 -30.71 3.94 12.17
C ASN A 206 -29.96 5.26 11.99
N GLU A 207 -28.79 5.26 11.34
CA GLU A 207 -28.18 6.47 10.80
C GLU A 207 -28.63 6.59 9.34
N GLY A 208 -29.43 7.61 9.00
CA GLY A 208 -30.18 7.63 7.74
C GLY A 208 -29.29 7.53 6.50
N GLY A 209 -29.25 6.36 5.87
CA GLY A 209 -28.58 6.13 4.59
C GLY A 209 -29.10 7.08 3.50
N TYR A 210 -28.17 7.52 2.63
CA TYR A 210 -28.37 8.55 1.60
C TYR A 210 -29.32 9.71 2.01
N LEU A 211 -28.80 10.65 2.80
CA LEU A 211 -29.47 11.92 3.04
C LEU A 211 -29.51 12.76 1.74
N VAL A 212 -30.70 12.85 1.14
CA VAL A 212 -30.98 13.63 -0.08
C VAL A 212 -30.46 15.07 0.07
N GLY A 213 -29.62 15.50 -0.87
CA GLY A 213 -29.05 16.85 -0.88
C GLY A 213 -27.79 17.04 -0.03
N GLN A 214 -27.25 15.99 0.59
CA GLN A 214 -25.92 16.02 1.22
C GLN A 214 -24.83 15.44 0.31
N LEU A 215 -23.61 15.95 0.47
CA LEU A 215 -22.43 15.44 -0.23
C LEU A 215 -22.16 13.98 0.18
N PRO A 216 -21.59 13.12 -0.70
CA PRO A 216 -21.40 11.71 -0.34
C PRO A 216 -20.47 11.48 0.85
N GLY A 217 -19.54 12.40 1.14
CA GLY A 217 -18.69 12.37 2.34
C GLY A 217 -19.34 12.90 3.63
N ALA A 218 -20.62 13.27 3.61
CA ALA A 218 -21.39 13.65 4.80
C ALA A 218 -22.33 12.53 5.29
N GLN A 219 -22.36 11.38 4.59
CA GLN A 219 -23.14 10.22 5.00
C GLN A 219 -22.46 9.51 6.20
N PRO A 220 -23.22 8.81 7.08
CA PRO A 220 -22.66 8.19 8.28
C PRO A 220 -21.88 6.87 8.01
N ASP A 221 -22.23 6.17 6.93
CA ASP A 221 -21.61 4.90 6.51
C ASP A 221 -21.55 4.76 4.97
N PRO A 222 -20.80 5.63 4.27
CA PRO A 222 -20.80 5.67 2.80
C PRO A 222 -19.88 4.61 2.17
N GLU A 223 -20.41 3.83 1.23
CA GLU A 223 -19.62 2.92 0.39
C GLU A 223 -19.05 3.65 -0.86
N LEU A 224 -17.86 3.25 -1.32
CA LEU A 224 -17.23 3.81 -2.52
C LEU A 224 -18.05 3.56 -3.78
N ARG A 225 -18.08 4.55 -4.69
CA ARG A 225 -18.83 4.53 -5.95
C ARG A 225 -17.99 5.04 -7.11
N ALA A 226 -18.11 4.35 -8.24
CA ALA A 226 -17.45 4.69 -9.50
C ALA A 226 -18.39 5.50 -10.42
N THR A 227 -17.91 6.62 -10.96
CA THR A 227 -18.65 7.53 -11.85
C THR A 227 -17.72 8.53 -12.54
N GLY A 228 -18.10 9.04 -13.72
CA GLY A 228 -17.39 10.12 -14.41
C GLY A 228 -16.03 9.72 -15.02
N GLY A 229 -15.23 10.74 -15.35
CA GLY A 229 -13.87 10.60 -15.90
C GLY A 229 -12.78 10.35 -14.85
N THR A 230 -11.53 10.42 -15.28
CA THR A 230 -10.34 9.92 -14.54
C THR A 230 -9.36 11.07 -14.21
N PRO A 231 -9.60 11.89 -13.18
CA PRO A 231 -8.80 13.07 -12.84
C PRO A 231 -7.49 12.75 -12.09
N LEU A 232 -6.66 11.85 -12.62
CA LEU A 232 -5.43 11.37 -11.96
C LEU A 232 -4.50 12.52 -11.51
N GLY A 233 -4.21 13.48 -12.38
CA GLY A 233 -3.23 14.53 -12.08
C GLY A 233 -3.70 15.48 -10.97
N GLY A 234 -4.93 16.02 -11.07
CA GLY A 234 -5.47 16.88 -10.03
C GLY A 234 -5.88 16.12 -8.74
N SER A 235 -6.13 14.82 -8.82
CA SER A 235 -6.27 13.95 -7.64
C SER A 235 -4.94 13.82 -6.88
N LEU A 236 -3.86 13.51 -7.59
CA LEU A 236 -2.49 13.55 -7.02
C LEU A 236 -2.15 14.94 -6.47
N GLN A 237 -2.60 16.02 -7.12
CA GLN A 237 -2.37 17.39 -6.66
C GLN A 237 -3.13 17.68 -5.36
N THR A 238 -4.30 17.07 -5.18
CA THR A 238 -5.07 17.15 -3.93
C THR A 238 -4.32 16.48 -2.79
N ILE A 239 -3.74 15.29 -3.03
CA ILE A 239 -2.89 14.59 -2.04
C ILE A 239 -1.63 15.38 -1.73
N TYR A 240 -0.94 15.94 -2.74
CA TYR A 240 0.20 16.86 -2.55
C TYR A 240 -0.17 18.06 -1.65
N ASN A 241 -1.34 18.66 -1.88
CA ASN A 241 -1.82 19.79 -1.09
C ASN A 241 -2.12 19.39 0.37
N GLN A 242 -2.75 18.23 0.58
CA GLN A 242 -3.05 17.67 1.90
C GLN A 242 -1.77 17.34 2.69
N LEU A 243 -0.83 16.62 2.07
CA LEU A 243 0.48 16.30 2.64
C LEU A 243 1.26 17.56 3.05
N SER A 244 1.33 18.55 2.16
CA SER A 244 2.09 19.79 2.40
C SER A 244 1.44 20.74 3.41
N ALA A 245 0.10 20.75 3.51
CA ALA A 245 -0.62 21.65 4.40
C ALA A 245 -0.74 21.13 5.84
N THR A 246 -0.96 19.82 6.03
CA THR A 246 -1.28 19.26 7.34
C THR A 246 -0.49 18.00 7.69
N ASP A 247 -0.50 16.99 6.82
CA ASP A 247 -0.23 15.62 7.28
C ASP A 247 1.23 15.41 7.64
N ILE A 248 2.16 15.91 6.80
CA ILE A 248 3.60 15.86 7.09
C ILE A 248 3.91 16.62 8.38
N HIS A 249 3.29 17.78 8.62
CA HIS A 249 3.58 18.56 9.83
C HIS A 249 3.00 17.93 11.11
N ALA A 250 1.83 17.28 10.99
CA ALA A 250 1.16 16.57 12.07
C ALA A 250 1.89 15.26 12.45
N ASP A 251 2.73 14.73 11.57
CA ASP A 251 3.55 13.57 11.85
C ASP A 251 4.76 13.92 12.74
N THR A 252 4.87 13.17 13.84
CA THR A 252 5.95 13.28 14.82
C THR A 252 7.23 12.58 14.38
N LEU A 253 7.15 11.63 13.45
CA LEU A 253 8.27 10.89 12.87
C LEU A 253 8.58 11.33 11.43
N ARG A 254 8.14 12.52 11.02
CA ARG A 254 8.42 13.07 9.67
C ARG A 254 9.91 13.15 9.39
N GLY A 255 10.32 12.69 8.22
CA GLY A 255 11.73 12.57 7.82
C GLY A 255 12.35 11.20 8.10
N CYS A 256 11.74 10.42 9.00
CA CYS A 256 12.07 9.02 9.21
C CYS A 256 11.04 8.15 8.51
N ARG A 257 9.76 8.47 8.74
CA ARG A 257 8.64 7.81 8.10
C ARG A 257 8.67 8.01 6.57
N PRO A 258 8.68 6.94 5.78
CA PRO A 258 8.51 7.01 4.34
C PRO A 258 7.04 7.34 4.00
N TYR A 259 6.85 8.24 3.04
CA TYR A 259 5.55 8.60 2.50
C TYR A 259 5.38 8.00 1.10
N THR A 260 4.33 7.24 0.89
CA THR A 260 4.01 6.59 -0.38
C THR A 260 2.60 6.95 -0.82
N VAL A 261 2.40 7.16 -2.13
CA VAL A 261 1.08 7.23 -2.77
C VAL A 261 0.93 6.03 -3.68
N ILE A 262 -0.07 5.19 -3.42
CA ILE A 262 -0.49 4.11 -4.31
C ILE A 262 -1.66 4.60 -5.16
N VAL A 263 -1.46 4.65 -6.47
CA VAL A 263 -2.52 4.94 -7.44
C VAL A 263 -3.02 3.62 -8.02
N LEU A 264 -4.23 3.21 -7.68
CA LEU A 264 -4.90 2.07 -8.30
C LEU A 264 -5.80 2.59 -9.42
N THR A 265 -5.51 2.28 -10.69
CA THR A 265 -6.23 2.82 -11.86
C THR A 265 -6.36 1.82 -13.00
N ASP A 266 -7.49 1.87 -13.72
CA ASP A 266 -7.77 1.02 -14.88
C ASP A 266 -7.73 1.74 -16.23
N GLY A 267 -7.39 3.03 -16.23
CA GLY A 267 -7.44 3.90 -17.40
C GLY A 267 -6.37 4.98 -17.43
N ALA A 268 -6.41 5.77 -18.49
CA ALA A 268 -5.60 6.97 -18.64
C ALA A 268 -6.30 8.21 -18.07
N GLU A 269 -5.54 9.27 -17.80
CA GLU A 269 -6.11 10.57 -17.41
C GLU A 269 -6.99 11.13 -18.54
N SER A 270 -8.18 11.64 -18.19
CA SER A 270 -9.17 12.16 -19.14
C SER A 270 -9.66 13.59 -18.79
N CYS A 271 -8.93 14.29 -17.92
CA CYS A 271 -9.35 15.54 -17.27
C CYS A 271 -8.39 16.73 -17.50
N ASN A 272 -7.47 16.60 -18.45
CA ASN A 272 -6.53 17.64 -18.88
C ASN A 272 -5.53 18.10 -17.81
N THR A 273 -5.24 17.25 -16.82
CA THR A 273 -4.10 17.41 -15.90
C THR A 273 -3.02 16.41 -16.24
N ASN A 274 -1.74 16.79 -16.15
CA ASN A 274 -0.64 15.84 -16.43
C ASN A 274 -0.21 15.14 -15.12
N PRO A 275 -0.58 13.85 -14.90
CA PRO A 275 -0.23 13.15 -13.68
C PRO A 275 1.27 12.91 -13.53
N VAL A 276 2.02 12.83 -14.63
CA VAL A 276 3.49 12.66 -14.62
C VAL A 276 4.17 13.89 -13.98
N THR A 277 3.68 15.09 -14.28
CA THR A 277 4.18 16.34 -13.67
C THR A 277 3.88 16.41 -12.18
N VAL A 278 2.73 15.92 -11.74
CA VAL A 278 2.35 15.95 -10.32
C VAL A 278 3.05 14.84 -9.54
N ALA A 279 3.22 13.64 -10.09
CA ALA A 279 4.06 12.58 -9.53
C ALA A 279 5.54 13.05 -9.38
N THR A 280 6.05 13.81 -10.35
CA THR A 280 7.38 14.47 -10.21
C THR A 280 7.39 15.48 -9.07
N SER A 281 6.28 16.18 -8.82
CA SER A 281 6.16 17.18 -7.75
C SER A 281 6.03 16.55 -6.36
N LEU A 282 5.43 15.36 -6.26
CA LEU A 282 5.40 14.54 -5.04
C LEU A 282 6.81 14.11 -4.60
N ARG A 283 7.80 14.07 -5.49
CA ARG A 283 9.22 13.91 -5.10
C ARG A 283 9.83 15.08 -4.32
N SER A 284 9.04 16.12 -4.00
CA SER A 284 9.54 17.30 -3.28
C SER A 284 8.43 18.08 -2.56
N VAL A 285 7.63 17.37 -1.74
CA VAL A 285 6.53 17.99 -0.98
C VAL A 285 7.08 18.84 0.17
N PRO A 286 6.73 20.14 0.27
CA PRO A 286 7.14 20.99 1.39
C PRO A 286 6.24 20.80 2.61
N ASP A 287 6.80 20.75 3.82
CA ASP A 287 6.03 21.11 5.02
C ASP A 287 5.81 22.63 5.00
N ASN A 288 4.58 23.08 4.72
CA ASN A 288 4.25 24.50 4.62
C ASN A 288 4.35 25.26 5.95
N LEU A 289 4.38 24.56 7.09
CA LEU A 289 4.53 25.13 8.43
C LEU A 289 5.99 25.15 8.90
N SER A 290 6.88 24.35 8.29
CA SER A 290 8.34 24.42 8.51
C SER A 290 8.96 25.76 8.06
N THR A 291 10.18 26.03 8.52
CA THR A 291 11.04 27.12 7.98
C THR A 291 12.51 26.71 8.03
N CYS A 292 13.26 26.92 6.95
CA CYS A 292 14.68 26.61 6.88
C CYS A 292 15.45 27.57 5.96
N THR A 293 16.77 27.61 6.11
CA THR A 293 17.73 28.20 5.18
C THR A 293 18.85 27.24 4.79
N ILE A 294 19.07 26.16 5.57
CA ILE A 294 20.06 25.11 5.33
C ILE A 294 19.48 23.74 5.71
N ASN A 295 20.01 22.64 5.15
CA ASN A 295 19.48 21.29 5.36
C ASN A 295 19.50 20.84 6.83
N SER A 296 20.50 21.25 7.63
CA SER A 296 20.60 20.89 9.05
C SER A 296 19.55 21.54 9.97
N GLN A 297 18.61 22.30 9.41
CA GLN A 297 17.42 22.80 10.12
C GLN A 297 16.17 21.98 9.82
N CYS A 298 16.27 20.98 8.96
CA CYS A 298 15.21 20.05 8.62
C CYS A 298 15.46 18.69 9.30
N PRO A 299 14.41 17.85 9.47
CA PRO A 299 14.56 16.48 9.94
C PRO A 299 15.47 15.62 9.03
N THR A 300 15.79 14.42 9.50
CA THR A 300 16.42 13.35 8.69
C THR A 300 15.68 13.11 7.38
N ASN A 301 16.40 12.57 6.39
CA ASN A 301 15.95 12.28 5.02
C ASN A 301 15.08 13.37 4.33
N SER A 302 15.32 14.63 4.70
CA SER A 302 14.61 15.80 4.19
C SER A 302 15.60 16.93 3.88
N TRP A 303 15.22 17.87 3.00
CA TRP A 303 16.13 18.94 2.54
C TRP A 303 15.47 20.31 2.51
N CYS A 304 16.27 21.35 2.67
CA CYS A 304 15.79 22.72 2.61
C CYS A 304 15.72 23.22 1.18
N SER A 305 14.53 23.58 0.70
CA SER A 305 14.36 24.21 -0.62
C SER A 305 13.16 25.14 -0.69
N GLY A 306 13.38 26.38 -1.14
CA GLY A 306 12.36 27.43 -1.17
C GLY A 306 11.96 27.93 0.23
N GLY A 307 12.86 27.82 1.22
CA GLY A 307 12.62 28.23 2.60
C GLY A 307 11.80 27.24 3.44
N LYS A 308 11.50 26.06 2.90
CA LYS A 308 10.72 24.98 3.53
C LYS A 308 11.51 23.67 3.51
N CYS A 309 11.33 22.87 4.54
CA CYS A 309 11.81 21.49 4.57
C CYS A 309 10.93 20.65 3.64
N ARG A 310 11.57 19.83 2.83
CA ARG A 310 10.92 19.03 1.78
C ARG A 310 11.23 17.56 1.95
N TYR A 311 10.22 16.76 1.66
CA TYR A 311 10.21 15.33 1.82
C TYR A 311 9.98 14.68 0.46
N ASP A 312 10.55 13.49 0.30
CA ASP A 312 10.31 12.65 -0.86
C ASP A 312 9.04 11.82 -0.64
N VAL A 313 8.14 11.82 -1.61
CA VAL A 313 6.91 10.99 -1.58
C VAL A 313 6.90 10.12 -2.83
N LYS A 314 7.18 8.83 -2.67
CA LYS A 314 7.15 7.86 -3.78
C LYS A 314 5.71 7.74 -4.30
N THR A 315 5.52 7.74 -5.62
CA THR A 315 4.22 7.46 -6.24
C THR A 315 4.30 6.16 -7.03
N HIS A 316 3.67 5.11 -6.50
CA HIS A 316 3.54 3.81 -7.14
C HIS A 316 2.20 3.74 -7.87
N VAL A 317 2.16 3.07 -9.02
CA VAL A 317 0.95 2.92 -9.81
C VAL A 317 0.68 1.44 -10.04
N ILE A 318 -0.51 0.99 -9.66
CA ILE A 318 -1.03 -0.33 -10.01
C ILE A 318 -1.98 -0.12 -11.19
N ALA A 319 -1.53 -0.57 -12.35
CA ALA A 319 -2.25 -0.53 -13.60
C ALA A 319 -3.13 -1.78 -13.70
N PHE A 320 -4.40 -1.65 -13.33
CA PHE A 320 -5.30 -2.76 -13.10
C PHE A 320 -6.22 -3.00 -14.30
N ALA A 321 -6.19 -4.19 -14.91
CA ALA A 321 -6.98 -4.55 -16.09
C ALA A 321 -6.81 -3.58 -17.30
N VAL A 322 -5.70 -2.83 -17.34
CA VAL A 322 -5.38 -1.88 -18.42
C VAL A 322 -5.00 -2.57 -19.74
N ALA A 323 -5.26 -1.93 -20.87
CA ALA A 323 -4.69 -2.36 -22.15
C ALA A 323 -3.18 -1.99 -22.25
N PRO A 324 -2.38 -2.68 -23.09
CA PRO A 324 -0.93 -2.44 -23.18
C PRO A 324 -0.52 -1.01 -23.56
N ASN A 325 -1.38 -0.27 -24.27
CA ASN A 325 -1.19 1.15 -24.60
C ASN A 325 -1.47 2.08 -23.41
N GLU A 326 -2.41 1.73 -22.54
CA GLU A 326 -2.76 2.49 -21.33
C GLU A 326 -1.75 2.24 -20.21
N TYR A 327 -1.19 1.03 -20.14
CA TYR A 327 -0.07 0.69 -19.26
C TYR A 327 1.13 1.65 -19.42
N ILE A 328 1.40 2.14 -20.65
CA ILE A 328 2.50 3.10 -20.89
C ILE A 328 2.29 4.40 -20.10
N ASN A 329 1.06 4.90 -20.01
CA ASN A 329 0.74 6.11 -19.25
C ASN A 329 0.93 5.87 -17.75
N CYS A 330 0.44 4.73 -17.24
CA CYS A 330 0.64 4.32 -15.85
C CYS A 330 2.13 4.19 -15.50
N HIS A 331 2.89 3.54 -16.38
CA HIS A 331 4.34 3.33 -16.23
C HIS A 331 5.10 4.66 -16.17
N GLN A 332 4.77 5.65 -17.02
CA GLN A 332 5.38 6.97 -16.98
C GLN A 332 5.10 7.72 -15.67
N ILE A 333 3.89 7.59 -15.11
CA ILE A 333 3.54 8.18 -13.80
C ILE A 333 4.40 7.54 -12.70
N GLY A 334 4.53 6.20 -12.68
CA GLY A 334 5.36 5.50 -11.69
C GLY A 334 6.86 5.80 -11.79
N VAL A 335 7.40 5.94 -13.02
CA VAL A 335 8.79 6.38 -13.23
C VAL A 335 9.02 7.80 -12.68
N ALA A 336 8.13 8.75 -13.02
CA ALA A 336 8.21 10.12 -12.48
C ALA A 336 7.99 10.18 -10.96
N GLY A 337 7.15 9.27 -10.45
CA GLY A 337 6.89 9.02 -9.04
C GLY A 337 8.02 8.33 -8.28
N GLY A 338 9.12 7.94 -8.93
CA GLY A 338 10.25 7.30 -8.27
C GLY A 338 10.13 5.80 -8.03
N ALA A 339 8.98 5.19 -8.34
CA ALA A 339 8.72 3.76 -8.20
C ALA A 339 9.35 2.90 -9.32
N GLY A 340 10.07 3.49 -10.27
CA GLY A 340 10.70 2.80 -11.40
C GLY A 340 9.74 2.29 -12.49
N GLY A 341 8.43 2.33 -12.26
CA GLY A 341 7.40 1.92 -13.21
C GLY A 341 6.03 1.74 -12.57
N ALA A 342 5.11 1.11 -13.31
CA ALA A 342 3.82 0.67 -12.81
C ALA A 342 3.77 -0.86 -12.72
N ILE A 343 3.10 -1.38 -11.70
CA ILE A 343 2.85 -2.82 -11.55
C ILE A 343 1.56 -3.15 -12.30
N SER A 344 1.57 -4.17 -13.16
CA SER A 344 0.37 -4.66 -13.84
C SER A 344 -0.34 -5.69 -12.97
N ALA A 345 -1.67 -5.57 -12.85
CA ALA A 345 -2.50 -6.60 -12.23
C ALA A 345 -3.75 -6.88 -13.07
N GLN A 346 -4.11 -8.15 -13.25
CA GLN A 346 -5.21 -8.60 -14.12
C GLN A 346 -6.28 -9.40 -13.33
N ASN A 347 -6.13 -9.55 -12.02
CA ASN A 347 -7.08 -10.20 -11.12
C ASN A 347 -6.83 -9.79 -9.66
N GLN A 348 -7.69 -10.24 -8.75
CA GLN A 348 -7.61 -9.92 -7.32
C GLN A 348 -6.28 -10.36 -6.68
N ALA A 349 -5.75 -11.52 -7.03
CA ALA A 349 -4.53 -12.06 -6.41
C ALA A 349 -3.29 -11.27 -6.84
N GLU A 350 -3.19 -10.92 -8.12
CA GLU A 350 -2.14 -10.02 -8.63
C GLU A 350 -2.25 -8.61 -8.03
N LEU A 351 -3.46 -8.10 -7.81
CA LEU A 351 -3.66 -6.79 -7.18
C LEU A 351 -3.23 -6.80 -5.70
N VAL A 352 -3.59 -7.85 -4.95
CA VAL A 352 -3.10 -8.05 -3.57
C VAL A 352 -1.58 -8.18 -3.53
N ALA A 353 -0.98 -8.93 -4.46
CA ALA A 353 0.48 -9.08 -4.55
C ALA A 353 1.18 -7.75 -4.87
N ALA A 354 0.66 -6.98 -5.83
CA ALA A 354 1.19 -5.66 -6.19
C ALA A 354 1.12 -4.68 -5.01
N MET A 355 0.02 -4.66 -4.26
CA MET A 355 -0.09 -3.84 -3.05
C MET A 355 0.90 -4.29 -1.96
N ALA A 356 1.06 -5.60 -1.75
CA ALA A 356 2.02 -6.15 -0.78
C ALA A 356 3.48 -5.82 -1.13
N GLU A 357 3.84 -5.88 -2.42
CA GLU A 357 5.17 -5.49 -2.93
C GLU A 357 5.46 -4.00 -2.65
N ILE A 358 4.50 -3.12 -2.90
CA ILE A 358 4.66 -1.67 -2.63
C ILE A 358 4.75 -1.38 -1.13
N ILE A 359 3.98 -2.08 -0.30
CA ILE A 359 4.08 -1.95 1.16
C ILE A 359 5.48 -2.36 1.62
N ALA A 360 6.03 -3.47 1.10
CA ALA A 360 7.37 -3.93 1.42
C ALA A 360 8.47 -2.94 0.98
N ASP A 361 8.40 -2.35 -0.23
CA ASP A 361 9.32 -1.28 -0.68
C ASP A 361 9.12 0.06 0.06
N SER A 362 8.04 0.17 0.84
CA SER A 362 7.77 1.32 1.71
C SER A 362 8.23 1.08 3.15
N ILE A 363 8.73 -0.10 3.53
CA ILE A 363 9.30 -0.33 4.88
C ILE A 363 10.78 0.11 4.86
N VAL A 364 11.22 0.80 5.91
CA VAL A 364 12.62 1.27 6.05
C VAL A 364 13.33 0.39 7.06
N THR A 365 14.13 -0.53 6.54
CA THR A 365 15.01 -1.38 7.34
C THR A 365 16.35 -0.68 7.59
N GLU A 366 16.90 -0.81 8.79
CA GLU A 366 18.23 -0.30 9.12
C GLU A 366 19.31 -0.90 8.19
N LEU A 367 20.24 -0.06 7.73
CA LEU A 367 21.43 -0.50 6.98
C LEU A 367 22.69 -0.29 7.80
N CYS A 368 23.66 -1.18 7.63
CA CYS A 368 24.97 -1.05 8.24
C CYS A 368 25.77 0.05 7.52
N ASN A 369 25.46 1.32 7.79
CA ASN A 369 26.05 2.48 7.13
C ASN A 369 26.59 3.56 8.10
N GLY A 370 26.35 3.42 9.42
CA GLY A 370 26.76 4.40 10.43
C GLY A 370 25.84 5.61 10.58
N LEU A 371 24.62 5.53 10.06
CA LEU A 371 23.49 6.42 10.28
C LEU A 371 22.41 5.66 11.07
N ASP A 372 21.33 6.38 11.35
CA ASP A 372 20.09 5.92 11.97
C ASP A 372 19.06 6.00 10.83
N ASP A 373 18.86 4.91 10.08
CA ASP A 373 18.03 4.89 8.87
C ASP A 373 16.55 4.71 9.23
N ASP A 374 16.24 3.85 10.21
CA ASP A 374 14.88 3.66 10.72
C ASP A 374 14.47 4.70 11.79
N CYS A 375 15.38 5.52 12.30
CA CYS A 375 15.14 6.52 13.35
C CYS A 375 14.64 5.97 14.71
N ASP A 376 15.03 4.74 15.08
CA ASP A 376 14.88 4.20 16.44
C ASP A 376 15.69 5.01 17.50
N THR A 377 16.65 5.83 17.04
CA THR A 377 17.64 6.63 17.79
C THR A 377 18.90 5.91 18.27
N ALA A 378 19.03 4.62 17.96
CA ALA A 378 20.31 3.95 17.85
C ALA A 378 20.89 4.12 16.43
N ILE A 379 21.91 3.34 16.11
CA ILE A 379 22.75 3.43 14.90
C ILE A 379 23.30 2.02 14.66
N ASP A 380 22.89 1.38 13.57
CA ASP A 380 23.24 0.01 13.19
C ASP A 380 22.97 -1.08 14.27
N GLU A 381 21.99 -0.89 15.16
CA GLU A 381 21.62 -1.80 16.27
C GLU A 381 21.09 -3.16 15.81
N ASP A 382 20.41 -3.22 14.67
CA ASP A 382 20.04 -4.47 13.99
C ASP A 382 21.26 -5.29 13.49
N PHE A 383 22.48 -4.74 13.61
CA PHE A 383 23.74 -5.43 13.34
C PHE A 383 24.55 -5.69 14.63
N PRO A 384 24.07 -6.54 15.56
CA PRO A 384 24.66 -6.72 16.90
C PRO A 384 26.08 -7.31 16.90
N GLU A 385 26.52 -7.89 15.78
CA GLU A 385 27.89 -8.35 15.59
C GLU A 385 28.87 -7.22 15.24
N LYS A 386 28.39 -6.04 14.80
CA LYS A 386 29.23 -4.91 14.38
C LYS A 386 30.23 -4.50 15.46
N GLY A 387 31.51 -4.46 15.09
CA GLY A 387 32.60 -4.15 16.01
C GLY A 387 33.03 -5.28 16.96
N LEU A 388 32.34 -6.43 16.99
CA LEU A 388 32.83 -7.61 17.71
C LEU A 388 34.07 -8.19 17.00
N ALA A 389 34.90 -8.88 17.79
CA ALA A 389 36.05 -9.60 17.26
C ALA A 389 35.62 -10.81 16.43
N CYS A 390 36.34 -11.05 15.34
CA CYS A 390 36.13 -12.18 14.42
C CYS A 390 37.48 -12.71 13.93
N ASP A 391 37.47 -13.83 13.22
CA ASP A 391 38.63 -14.34 12.51
C ASP A 391 38.29 -14.83 11.10
N ASN A 392 39.31 -15.18 10.33
CA ASN A 392 39.16 -15.64 8.95
C ASN A 392 38.80 -17.14 8.82
N GLY A 393 38.55 -17.85 9.93
CA GLY A 393 38.22 -19.28 9.95
C GLY A 393 39.32 -20.22 9.44
N LEU A 394 40.56 -19.73 9.29
CA LEU A 394 41.72 -20.52 8.86
C LEU A 394 42.51 -21.02 10.08
N LEU A 395 43.46 -21.93 9.85
CA LEU A 395 44.36 -22.46 10.90
C LEU A 395 45.81 -22.05 10.62
N GLY A 396 46.71 -22.39 11.56
CA GLY A 396 48.16 -22.27 11.39
C GLY A 396 48.65 -20.88 11.00
N ALA A 397 49.61 -20.83 10.08
CA ALA A 397 50.22 -19.60 9.57
C ALA A 397 49.23 -18.64 8.90
N CYS A 398 48.06 -19.12 8.48
CA CYS A 398 47.01 -18.33 7.83
C CYS A 398 46.01 -17.70 8.80
N TYR A 399 45.94 -18.13 10.07
CA TYR A 399 44.98 -17.59 11.04
C TYR A 399 45.16 -16.08 11.22
N ARG A 400 44.09 -15.30 11.00
CA ARG A 400 44.08 -13.86 11.22
C ARG A 400 42.80 -13.46 11.94
N THR A 401 42.95 -12.58 12.91
CA THR A 401 41.84 -11.91 13.58
C THR A 401 41.47 -10.61 12.87
N GLY A 402 40.25 -10.16 13.11
CA GLY A 402 39.72 -8.88 12.66
C GLY A 402 38.55 -8.46 13.54
N THR A 403 37.72 -7.57 13.00
CA THR A 403 36.45 -7.15 13.59
C THR A 403 35.36 -7.22 12.53
N PHE A 404 34.13 -7.54 12.93
CA PHE A 404 32.98 -7.39 12.04
C PHE A 404 32.80 -5.92 11.69
N GLN A 405 32.79 -5.64 10.40
CA GLN A 405 32.57 -4.33 9.80
C GLN A 405 31.44 -4.44 8.78
N CYS A 406 30.80 -3.34 8.42
CA CYS A 406 29.71 -3.39 7.44
C CYS A 406 30.15 -3.99 6.10
N SER A 407 29.22 -4.71 5.47
CA SER A 407 29.36 -5.20 4.11
C SER A 407 29.43 -4.05 3.11
N THR A 408 29.99 -4.28 1.92
CA THR A 408 30.12 -3.24 0.88
C THR A 408 28.75 -2.73 0.40
N ASP A 409 27.73 -3.58 0.47
CA ASP A 409 26.33 -3.30 0.16
C ASP A 409 25.49 -2.88 1.39
N GLN A 410 26.10 -2.79 2.58
CA GLN A 410 25.51 -2.30 3.83
C GLN A 410 24.34 -3.15 4.38
N THR A 411 24.02 -4.30 3.77
CA THR A 411 22.93 -5.20 4.20
C THR A 411 23.33 -6.18 5.32
N SER A 412 24.61 -6.24 5.68
CA SER A 412 25.15 -7.22 6.63
C SER A 412 26.48 -6.76 7.24
N VAL A 413 27.06 -7.58 8.12
CA VAL A 413 28.46 -7.44 8.54
C VAL A 413 29.33 -8.54 7.95
N GLN A 414 30.59 -8.20 7.69
CA GLN A 414 31.64 -9.09 7.19
C GLN A 414 32.87 -8.97 8.09
N CYS A 415 33.60 -10.07 8.29
CA CYS A 415 34.83 -10.03 9.09
C CYS A 415 35.95 -9.30 8.34
N SER A 416 36.63 -8.34 9.01
CA SER A 416 37.78 -7.62 8.43
C SER A 416 39.09 -8.42 8.40
N ALA A 417 39.08 -9.66 8.91
CA ALA A 417 40.26 -10.51 8.96
C ALA A 417 40.77 -10.85 7.55
N PRO A 418 42.03 -10.53 7.20
CA PRO A 418 42.53 -10.76 5.85
C PRO A 418 42.66 -12.26 5.56
N TYR A 419 42.22 -12.66 4.36
CA TYR A 419 42.52 -13.98 3.81
C TYR A 419 44.01 -14.08 3.50
N ILE A 420 44.65 -15.15 3.98
CA ILE A 420 46.04 -15.49 3.71
C ILE A 420 46.02 -16.80 2.94
N SER A 421 46.59 -16.80 1.73
CA SER A 421 46.71 -18.02 0.94
C SER A 421 47.68 -19.00 1.61
N PRO A 422 47.30 -20.29 1.75
CA PRO A 422 48.23 -21.38 2.04
C PRO A 422 49.53 -21.33 1.22
N VAL A 423 50.65 -21.63 1.85
CA VAL A 423 51.93 -21.88 1.18
C VAL A 423 52.35 -23.34 1.35
N ALA A 424 53.44 -23.77 0.71
CA ALA A 424 53.91 -25.14 0.86
C ALA A 424 54.68 -25.31 2.17
N GLU A 425 54.47 -26.43 2.86
CA GLU A 425 55.16 -26.78 4.10
C GLU A 425 56.68 -26.59 4.02
N THR A 426 57.25 -26.12 5.13
CA THR A 426 58.68 -26.13 5.40
C THR A 426 58.88 -26.60 6.82
N CYS A 427 59.76 -27.60 7.05
CA CYS A 427 60.11 -28.13 8.38
C CYS A 427 60.55 -27.05 9.38
N ASN A 428 59.59 -26.38 10.02
CA ASN A 428 59.77 -25.19 10.84
C ASN A 428 58.89 -25.22 12.11
N GLY A 429 57.99 -26.19 12.23
CA GLY A 429 57.08 -26.33 13.38
C GLY A 429 55.84 -25.43 13.32
N ILE A 430 55.42 -25.01 12.12
CA ILE A 430 54.23 -24.20 11.84
C ILE A 430 53.46 -24.88 10.69
N ASP A 431 52.13 -24.94 10.78
CA ASP A 431 51.25 -25.30 9.68
C ASP A 431 51.24 -24.16 8.63
N ASP A 432 52.11 -24.26 7.63
CA ASP A 432 52.35 -23.28 6.56
C ASP A 432 51.27 -23.36 5.46
N ASN A 433 50.69 -24.55 5.27
CA ASN A 433 49.64 -24.84 4.30
C ASN A 433 48.21 -24.75 4.88
N CYS A 434 48.12 -24.51 6.18
CA CYS A 434 46.92 -24.12 6.90
C CYS A 434 45.81 -25.19 6.84
N ASN A 435 46.20 -26.47 6.85
CA ASN A 435 45.30 -27.62 6.79
C ASN A 435 44.98 -28.23 8.18
N GLY A 436 45.60 -27.72 9.24
CA GLY A 436 45.49 -28.24 10.61
C GLY A 436 46.52 -29.31 10.97
N LEU A 437 47.58 -29.49 10.18
CA LEU A 437 48.69 -30.42 10.45
C LEU A 437 50.04 -29.72 10.24
N ILE A 438 50.90 -29.77 11.26
CA ILE A 438 52.24 -29.15 11.22
C ILE A 438 53.24 -30.04 10.46
N ASP A 439 54.05 -29.44 9.58
CA ASP A 439 55.16 -30.05 8.84
C ASP A 439 54.74 -31.28 7.98
N ASP A 440 53.49 -31.31 7.49
CA ASP A 440 52.91 -32.49 6.83
C ASP A 440 53.53 -32.80 5.45
N GLY A 441 53.57 -34.08 5.08
CA GLY A 441 54.17 -34.53 3.82
C GLY A 441 55.71 -34.40 3.73
N LEU A 442 56.38 -33.84 4.74
CA LEU A 442 57.83 -33.66 4.80
C LEU A 442 58.55 -34.70 5.66
N THR A 443 59.83 -34.93 5.36
CA THR A 443 60.73 -35.74 6.21
C THR A 443 61.68 -34.84 6.98
N CYS A 444 61.22 -34.32 8.12
CA CYS A 444 61.98 -33.35 8.91
C CYS A 444 63.11 -34.00 9.76
N PRO A 445 64.31 -33.39 9.82
CA PRO A 445 65.44 -33.93 10.57
C PRO A 445 65.27 -33.71 12.08
N THR A 446 64.52 -34.61 12.72
CA THR A 446 64.20 -34.72 14.16
C THR A 446 63.45 -33.52 14.78
N PRO A 447 62.26 -33.73 15.37
CA PRO A 447 61.50 -32.64 15.99
C PRO A 447 62.18 -32.15 17.27
N GLY A 448 62.21 -30.82 17.44
CA GLY A 448 62.36 -30.22 18.76
C GLY A 448 61.14 -30.54 19.64
N PRO A 449 61.22 -30.36 20.97
CA PRO A 449 60.08 -30.59 21.84
C PRO A 449 58.90 -29.69 21.46
N GLU A 450 57.72 -30.31 21.38
CA GLU A 450 56.43 -29.70 21.07
C GLU A 450 56.17 -28.49 21.99
N MET A 451 55.94 -27.32 21.39
CA MET A 451 55.79 -26.05 22.10
C MET A 451 54.31 -25.64 22.12
N CYS A 452 53.62 -25.88 23.23
CA CYS A 452 52.23 -25.45 23.43
C CYS A 452 52.15 -23.90 23.47
N ASN A 453 52.02 -23.28 22.30
CA ASN A 453 51.99 -21.83 22.12
C ASN A 453 50.66 -21.30 21.53
N GLY A 454 49.71 -22.18 21.21
CA GLY A 454 48.40 -21.80 20.65
C GLY A 454 48.47 -21.44 19.16
N LEU A 455 49.39 -22.06 18.43
CA LEU A 455 49.45 -22.06 16.96
C LEU A 455 49.12 -23.46 16.38
N ASP A 456 48.71 -24.39 17.27
CA ASP A 456 48.28 -25.77 17.06
C ASP A 456 46.74 -25.91 16.98
#